data_AF-A0A9Q0PTD3-F1
#
_entry.id   AF-A0A9Q0PTD3-F1
#
_cell.length_a   1.000
_cell.length_b   1.000
_cell.length_c   1.000
_cell.angle_alpha   90.00
_cell.angle_beta   90.00
_cell.angle_gamma   90.00
#
_symmetry.space_group_name_H-M   'P 1'
#
loop_
_entity.id
_entity.type
_entity.pdbx_description
1 polymer ?
#
loop_
_entity_poly.entity_id
_entity_poly.type
_entity_poly.pdbx_seq_one_letter_code
_entity_poly.pdbx_strand_id
1 'polypeptide(L)'
;MAPDSPHPEELPVIIVSGQLISNGKFKSAEHRVLANHIGPRISVASFFAIYDRICGPIKELLSDENPAVYKEVPLMEYIAQYMWKEQDGGMTTLDRFRL
;
A
#
# COMPACT_ATOMS: atom_id res chain seq x y z
N MET A 1 -2.88 -0.41 -28.37
CA MET A 1 -3.94 -1.08 -27.58
C MET A 1 -4.10 -0.25 -26.33
N ALA A 2 -5.23 0.47 -26.17
CA ALA A 2 -5.49 1.19 -24.92
C ALA A 2 -5.64 0.14 -23.81
N PRO A 3 -5.16 0.41 -22.58
CA PRO A 3 -5.49 -0.47 -21.46
C PRO A 3 -7.02 -0.53 -21.36
N ASP A 4 -7.56 -1.74 -21.20
CA ASP A 4 -9.00 -1.93 -21.02
C ASP A 4 -9.46 -1.03 -19.87
N SER A 5 -10.49 -0.24 -20.14
CA SER A 5 -11.16 0.50 -19.10
C SER A 5 -11.74 -0.52 -18.13
N PRO A 6 -11.47 -0.41 -16.82
CA PRO A 6 -12.03 -1.36 -15.86
C PRO A 6 -13.54 -1.42 -16.03
N HIS A 7 -14.10 -2.62 -15.99
CA HIS A 7 -15.53 -2.82 -16.07
C HIS A 7 -16.19 -1.95 -14.97
N PRO A 8 -17.32 -1.27 -15.23
CA PRO A 8 -17.90 -0.29 -14.30
C PRO A 8 -18.22 -0.81 -12.88
N GLU A 9 -18.12 -2.12 -12.65
CA GLU A 9 -18.36 -2.79 -11.36
C GLU A 9 -17.07 -3.16 -10.61
N GLU A 10 -15.88 -2.97 -11.20
CA GLU A 10 -14.61 -3.27 -10.56
C GLU A 10 -14.05 -2.05 -9.83
N LEU A 11 -14.12 -2.09 -8.50
CA LEU A 11 -13.41 -1.15 -7.63
C LEU A 11 -12.05 -1.76 -7.26
N PRO A 12 -10.94 -1.34 -7.89
CA PRO A 12 -9.62 -1.82 -7.49
C PRO A 12 -9.34 -1.42 -6.04
N VAL A 13 -9.24 -2.42 -5.16
CA VAL A 13 -8.86 -2.23 -3.77
C VAL A 13 -7.35 -2.22 -3.67
N ILE A 14 -6.76 -1.06 -3.37
CA ILE A 14 -5.33 -0.93 -3.12
C ILE A 14 -5.07 -0.98 -1.62
N ILE A 15 -4.29 -1.97 -1.21
CA ILE A 15 -3.92 -2.20 0.18
C ILE A 15 -2.57 -1.52 0.42
N VAL A 16 -2.54 -0.35 1.08
CA VAL A 16 -1.28 0.40 1.29
C VAL A 16 -0.47 -0.18 2.46
N SER A 17 -1.03 -0.18 3.68
CA SER A 17 -0.36 -0.71 4.88
C SER A 17 -0.51 -2.22 5.09
N GLY A 18 -1.44 -2.88 4.39
CA GLY A 18 -1.72 -4.29 4.63
C GLY A 18 -0.60 -5.23 4.20
N GLN A 19 0.33 -4.83 3.31
CA GLN A 19 1.54 -5.61 3.06
C GLN A 19 2.42 -5.71 4.32
N LEU A 20 2.54 -4.64 5.10
CA LEU A 20 3.27 -4.62 6.37
C LEU A 20 2.55 -5.48 7.42
N ILE A 21 1.24 -5.28 7.58
CA ILE A 21 0.42 -5.96 8.60
C ILE A 21 0.31 -7.47 8.33
N SER A 22 0.23 -7.88 7.07
CA SER A 22 0.11 -9.29 6.67
C SER A 22 1.46 -10.03 6.60
N ASN A 23 2.55 -9.40 7.06
CA ASN A 23 3.91 -9.91 6.91
C ASN A 23 4.28 -10.24 5.46
N GLY A 24 3.76 -9.47 4.50
CA GLY A 24 4.01 -9.67 3.08
C GLY A 24 3.13 -10.70 2.38
N LYS A 25 2.14 -11.30 3.05
CA LYS A 25 1.16 -12.20 2.42
C LYS A 25 0.28 -11.46 1.40
N PHE A 26 -0.14 -10.23 1.72
CA PHE A 26 -0.73 -9.32 0.74
C PHE A 26 0.35 -8.45 0.12
N LYS A 27 0.22 -8.21 -1.19
CA LYS A 27 1.10 -7.32 -1.94
C LYS A 27 0.35 -6.05 -2.31
N SER A 28 0.93 -4.92 -1.95
CA SER A 28 0.46 -3.60 -2.39
C SER A 28 0.79 -3.45 -3.88
N ALA A 29 -0.22 -3.23 -4.72
CA ALA A 29 -0.03 -3.07 -6.15
C ALA A 29 0.24 -1.60 -6.51
N GLU A 30 1.25 -1.37 -7.35
CA GLU A 30 1.41 -0.10 -8.02
C GLU A 30 0.31 0.07 -9.07
N HIS A 31 -0.37 1.21 -9.02
CA HIS A 31 -1.43 1.55 -9.95
C HIS A 31 -1.16 2.95 -10.50
N ARG A 32 -1.44 3.13 -11.79
CA ARG A 32 -1.38 4.44 -12.45
C ARG A 32 -2.62 4.62 -13.32
N VAL A 33 -3.07 5.86 -13.41
CA VAL A 33 -4.14 6.25 -14.33
C VAL A 33 -3.49 7.05 -15.45
N LEU A 34 -3.72 6.64 -16.69
CA LEU A 34 -3.30 7.42 -17.86
C LEU A 34 -4.33 8.50 -18.15
N ALA A 35 -3.85 9.69 -18.48
CA ALA A 35 -4.71 10.77 -18.98
C ALA A 35 -5.28 10.36 -20.35
N ASN A 36 -6.56 10.66 -20.58
CA ASN A 36 -7.19 10.44 -21.88
C ASN A 36 -7.11 11.73 -22.72
N HIS A 37 -6.98 11.58 -24.04
CA HIS A 37 -7.03 12.69 -24.99
C HIS A 37 -8.48 13.10 -25.33
N ILE A 38 -9.46 12.22 -25.06
CA ILE A 38 -10.87 12.45 -25.38
C ILE A 38 -11.70 12.49 -24.10
N GLY A 39 -12.18 13.68 -23.73
CA GLY A 39 -13.14 13.91 -22.65
C GLY A 39 -12.58 13.71 -21.23
N PRO A 40 -13.26 14.24 -20.20
CA PRO A 40 -12.83 14.09 -18.81
C PRO A 40 -13.10 12.67 -18.27
N ARG A 41 -12.18 12.14 -17.47
CA ARG A 41 -12.39 10.95 -16.62
C ARG A 41 -12.56 11.41 -15.17
N ILE A 42 -13.66 11.02 -14.54
CA ILE A 42 -13.95 11.32 -13.13
C ILE A 42 -13.91 10.01 -12.34
N SER A 43 -13.24 10.01 -11.20
CA SER A 43 -13.17 8.88 -10.28
C SER A 43 -13.10 9.38 -8.84
N VAL A 44 -13.67 8.62 -7.90
CA VAL A 44 -13.59 8.89 -6.46
C VAL A 44 -12.80 7.76 -5.80
N ALA A 45 -11.74 8.13 -5.08
CA ALA A 45 -10.99 7.19 -4.26
C ALA A 45 -11.40 7.34 -2.79
N SER A 46 -11.47 6.23 -2.06
CA SER A 46 -11.73 6.21 -0.62
C SER A 46 -10.63 5.43 0.08
N PHE A 47 -10.08 6.01 1.15
CA PHE A 47 -8.99 5.44 1.93
C PHE A 47 -9.48 5.18 3.35
N PHE A 48 -9.28 3.97 3.84
CA PHE A 48 -9.68 3.56 5.19
C PHE A 48 -8.44 3.22 6.01
N ALA A 49 -8.32 3.83 7.18
CA ALA A 49 -7.22 3.60 8.11
C ALA A 49 -7.74 3.69 9.55
N ILE A 50 -7.12 2.91 10.44
CA ILE A 50 -7.31 3.04 11.88
C ILE A 50 -6.16 3.89 12.41
N TYR A 51 -6.39 5.19 12.50
CA TYR A 51 -5.42 6.14 13.04
C TYR A 51 -5.10 5.80 14.52
N ASP A 52 -3.93 6.24 15.00
CA ASP A 52 -3.44 6.01 16.37
C ASP A 52 -3.20 4.54 16.77
N ARG A 53 -2.99 3.65 15.79
CA ARG A 53 -2.53 2.27 16.01
C ARG A 53 -1.06 2.10 15.66
N ILE A 54 -0.42 1.19 16.38
CA ILE A 54 0.83 0.56 15.93
C ILE A 54 0.45 -0.44 14.84
N CYS A 55 1.08 -0.35 13.68
CA CYS A 55 1.00 -1.35 12.62
C CYS A 55 2.29 -2.18 12.61
N GLY A 56 2.13 -3.49 12.40
CA GLY A 56 3.20 -4.46 12.38
C GLY A 56 2.66 -5.82 11.95
N PRO A 57 3.52 -6.80 11.69
CA PRO A 57 3.09 -8.16 11.36
C PRO A 57 2.12 -8.72 12.41
N ILE A 58 0.95 -9.19 11.98
CA ILE A 58 -0.02 -9.88 12.84
C ILE A 58 0.68 -11.10 13.46
N LYS A 59 0.69 -11.19 14.79
CA LYS A 59 1.46 -12.20 15.54
C LYS A 59 1.02 -13.62 15.20
N GLU A 60 -0.26 -13.82 14.97
CA GLU A 60 -0.88 -15.08 14.57
C GLU A 60 -0.48 -15.54 13.16
N LEU A 61 0.12 -14.67 12.34
CA LEU A 61 0.67 -15.02 11.04
C LEU A 61 2.16 -15.38 11.09
N LEU A 62 2.82 -15.24 12.24
CA LEU A 62 4.24 -15.50 12.43
C LEU A 62 4.49 -16.94 12.90
N SER A 63 5.59 -17.54 12.45
CA SER A 63 6.11 -18.83 12.91
C SER A 63 7.62 -18.88 12.74
N ASP A 64 8.27 -19.95 13.18
CA ASP A 64 9.71 -20.15 12.96
C ASP A 64 10.07 -20.19 11.46
N GLU A 65 9.17 -20.72 10.63
CA GLU A 65 9.28 -20.75 9.16
C GLU A 65 8.83 -19.45 8.48
N ASN A 66 8.11 -18.58 9.20
CA ASN A 66 7.63 -17.29 8.71
C ASN A 66 7.88 -16.18 9.75
N PRO A 67 9.16 -15.83 10.00
CA PRO A 67 9.49 -14.80 10.98
C PRO A 67 9.00 -13.43 10.53
N ALA A 68 8.94 -12.48 11.47
CA ALA A 68 8.59 -11.10 11.15
C ALA A 68 9.59 -10.53 10.13
N VAL A 69 9.05 -9.92 9.06
CA VAL A 69 9.82 -9.24 8.00
C VAL A 69 9.85 -7.73 8.22
N TYR A 70 8.88 -7.19 8.95
CA TYR A 70 8.72 -5.76 9.19
C TYR A 70 8.67 -5.44 10.68
N LYS A 71 9.10 -4.22 11.02
CA LYS A 71 9.05 -3.65 12.37
C LYS A 71 7.64 -3.20 12.73
N GLU A 72 7.34 -3.19 14.02
CA GLU A 72 6.16 -2.51 14.56
C GLU A 72 6.41 -1.00 14.59
N VAL A 73 5.53 -0.21 14.00
CA VAL A 73 5.63 1.27 13.93
C VAL A 73 4.28 1.95 14.08
N PRO A 74 4.21 3.19 14.59
CA PRO A 74 2.97 3.97 14.54
C PRO A 74 2.48 4.14 13.10
N LEU A 75 1.20 3.88 12.82
CA LEU A 75 0.64 3.99 11.47
C LEU A 75 0.83 5.39 10.89
N MET A 76 0.76 6.42 11.73
CA MET A 76 0.99 7.81 11.31
C MET A 76 2.42 8.06 10.84
N GLU A 77 3.41 7.40 11.45
CA GLU A 77 4.80 7.49 11.00
C GLU A 77 4.97 6.81 9.64
N TYR A 78 4.38 5.62 9.48
CA TYR A 78 4.36 4.92 8.18
C TYR A 78 3.71 5.78 7.08
N ILE A 79 2.54 6.37 7.36
CA ILE A 79 1.83 7.23 6.41
C ILE A 79 2.66 8.50 6.09
N ALA A 80 3.25 9.14 7.09
CA ALA A 80 4.09 10.32 6.87
C ALA A 80 5.27 10.00 5.92
N GLN A 81 5.97 8.88 6.16
CA GLN A 81 7.05 8.41 5.28
C GLN A 81 6.55 8.00 3.89
N TYR A 82 5.33 7.47 3.78
CA TYR A 82 4.71 7.16 2.49
C TYR A 82 4.39 8.41 1.67
N MET A 83 3.84 9.44 2.32
CA MET A 83 3.40 10.68 1.68
C MET A 83 4.55 11.63 1.36
N TRP A 84 5.57 11.68 2.21
CA TRP A 84 6.75 12.55 2.05
C TRP A 84 7.88 11.87 1.27
N LYS A 85 7.56 10.93 0.38
CA LYS A 85 8.54 10.31 -0.52
C LYS A 85 9.25 11.38 -1.35
N GLU A 86 10.41 11.82 -0.89
CA GLU A 86 11.48 12.26 -1.78
C GLU A 86 11.92 11.04 -2.59
N GLN A 87 12.20 11.22 -3.88
CA GLN A 87 12.75 10.17 -4.76
C GLN A 87 14.17 9.81 -4.30
N ASP A 88 14.29 9.15 -3.16
CA ASP A 88 15.54 8.66 -2.63
C ASP A 88 15.84 7.29 -3.25
N GLY A 89 16.58 7.31 -4.37
CA GLY A 89 17.40 6.18 -4.82
C GLY A 89 16.72 4.84 -5.12
N GLY A 90 15.39 4.77 -5.19
CA GLY A 90 14.63 3.54 -5.44
C GLY A 90 14.19 2.77 -4.19
N MET A 91 14.43 3.28 -2.98
CA MET A 91 14.00 2.61 -1.75
C MET A 91 12.50 2.85 -1.49
N THR A 92 11.72 1.79 -1.30
CA THR A 92 10.30 1.93 -0.99
C THR A 92 10.08 2.28 0.47
N THR A 93 8.91 2.85 0.81
CA THR A 93 8.55 3.11 2.20
C THR A 93 8.58 1.83 3.03
N LEU A 94 8.17 0.68 2.46
CA LEU A 94 8.22 -0.61 3.15
C LEU A 94 9.64 -1.07 3.48
N ASP A 95 10.63 -0.75 2.62
CA ASP A 95 12.02 -1.14 2.86
C ASP A 95 12.60 -0.45 4.10
N ARG A 96 12.17 0.77 4.41
CA ARG A 96 12.57 1.50 5.63
C ARG A 96 12.13 0.81 6.91
N PHE A 97 11.04 0.03 6.83
CA PHE A 97 10.45 -0.67 7.96
C PHE A 97 10.77 -2.17 7.97
N ARG A 98 11.58 -2.68 7.04
CA ARG A 98 12.07 -4.07 7.11
C ARG A 98 13.01 -4.28 8.31
N LEU A 99 13.00 -5.50 8.84
CA LEU A 99 13.92 -5.99 9.88
C LEU A 99 15.29 -6.32 9.29
#